data_AF-R5P7W0-F1
#
_entry.id   AF-R5P7W0-F1
#
_cell.length_a   1.000
_cell.length_b   1.000
_cell.length_c   1.000
_cell.angle_alpha   90.00
_cell.angle_beta   90.00
_cell.angle_gamma   90.00
#
_symmetry.space_group_name_H-M   'P 1'
#
loop_
_entity.id
_entity.type
_entity.pdbx_description
1 polymer ?
#
loop_
_entity_poly.entity_id
_entity_poly.type
_entity_poly.pdbx_seq_one_letter_code
_entity_poly.pdbx_strand_id
1 'polypeptide(L)'
;MLTGWKEPIVLDKDADIVNMKPLADDGDTYIIYNDGYKDEFYMLENRQKQGNEAGLYASGLMITHVDYSQEAWEANDVNTTRERYAIMAADNSKARTIPDVEGDLYPFNGNNSFGNTTIPAATLNHANTDGSKLLNKEITDITQNADGTISFKFRNNNTTGISEINAESSKPAIYNMNGIMMGYDLDKLPKGIYLWKGKKVKK
;
A
#
# COMPACT_ATOMS: atom_id res chain seq x y z
N MET A 1 2.08 15.30 -12.38
CA MET A 1 1.89 15.77 -10.99
C MET A 1 0.47 16.30 -10.85
N LEU A 2 -0.33 15.75 -9.93
CA LEU A 2 -1.70 16.20 -9.67
C LEU A 2 -1.85 17.02 -8.38
N THR A 3 -0.82 17.04 -7.52
CA THR A 3 -0.69 17.93 -6.36
C THR A 3 0.47 18.90 -6.62
N GLY A 4 0.22 19.97 -7.39
CA GLY A 4 1.27 20.86 -7.93
C GLY A 4 2.11 21.65 -6.89
N TRP A 5 1.95 21.38 -5.60
CA TRP A 5 2.59 22.09 -4.48
C TRP A 5 3.31 21.17 -3.48
N LYS A 6 3.02 19.87 -3.45
CA LYS A 6 3.64 18.91 -2.50
C LYS A 6 3.75 17.53 -3.14
N GLU A 7 4.94 16.94 -3.04
CA GLU A 7 5.20 15.58 -3.51
C GLU A 7 4.44 14.56 -2.64
N PRO A 8 3.68 13.63 -3.24
CA PRO A 8 2.95 12.62 -2.48
C PRO A 8 3.89 11.58 -1.85
N ILE A 9 3.49 11.06 -0.70
CA ILE A 9 4.20 9.99 0.01
C ILE A 9 3.77 8.65 -0.59
N VAL A 10 4.74 7.88 -1.10
CA VAL A 10 4.48 6.56 -1.67
C VAL A 10 4.27 5.53 -0.55
N LEU A 11 3.18 4.76 -0.64
CA LEU A 11 2.93 3.60 0.20
C LEU A 11 3.28 2.32 -0.56
N ASP A 12 4.47 1.77 -0.28
CA ASP A 12 5.00 0.55 -0.91
C ASP A 12 5.26 -0.60 0.08
N LYS A 13 5.22 -0.30 1.39
CA LYS A 13 5.39 -1.27 2.49
C LYS A 13 4.33 -1.05 3.55
N ASP A 14 4.01 -2.12 4.27
CA ASP A 14 3.11 -2.09 5.42
C ASP A 14 3.39 -0.89 6.34
N ALA A 15 2.33 -0.14 6.64
CA ALA A 15 2.41 1.07 7.45
C ALA A 15 1.09 1.32 8.18
N ASP A 16 1.18 1.90 9.36
CA ASP A 16 0.03 2.42 10.09
C ASP A 16 0.11 3.95 10.03
N ILE A 17 -0.82 4.56 9.30
CA ILE A 17 -0.91 6.00 9.15
C ILE A 17 -1.82 6.54 10.24
N VAL A 18 -1.31 7.48 11.03
CA VAL A 18 -2.01 8.04 12.17
C VAL A 18 -2.09 9.55 12.05
N ASN A 19 -3.26 10.10 12.34
CA ASN A 19 -3.52 11.55 12.40
C ASN A 19 -3.10 12.30 11.12
N MET A 20 -3.35 11.72 9.94
CA MET A 20 -3.20 12.38 8.66
C MET A 20 -4.04 13.66 8.65
N LYS A 21 -3.37 14.81 8.57
CA LYS A 21 -4.04 16.11 8.60
C LYS A 21 -4.89 16.35 7.35
N PRO A 22 -5.92 17.21 7.45
CA PRO A 22 -6.67 17.67 6.28
C PRO A 22 -5.74 18.32 5.25
N LEU A 23 -6.04 18.14 3.97
CA LEU A 23 -5.27 18.75 2.88
C LEU A 23 -5.26 20.28 3.00
N ALA A 24 -6.37 20.88 3.43
CA ALA A 24 -6.48 22.31 3.70
C ALA A 24 -5.52 22.82 4.79
N ASP A 25 -4.99 21.94 5.65
CA ASP A 25 -4.07 22.23 6.76
C ASP A 25 -2.65 21.68 6.50
N ASP A 26 -2.22 21.66 5.24
CA ASP A 26 -0.92 21.11 4.79
C ASP A 26 -0.75 19.62 5.11
N GLY A 27 -1.86 18.88 5.05
CA GLY A 27 -1.86 17.42 5.12
C GLY A 27 -0.99 16.77 4.06
N ASP A 28 -0.51 15.57 4.36
CA ASP A 28 0.17 14.75 3.35
C ASP A 28 -0.85 14.17 2.37
N THR A 29 -0.42 13.93 1.14
CA THR A 29 -1.14 13.11 0.17
C THR A 29 -0.39 11.79 0.03
N TYR A 30 -1.09 10.67 0.03
CA TYR A 30 -0.46 9.36 -0.19
C TYR A 30 -0.79 8.83 -1.58
N ILE A 31 0.12 8.06 -2.14
CA ILE A 31 -0.06 7.38 -3.43
C ILE A 31 0.26 5.89 -3.30
N ILE A 32 -0.60 5.07 -3.90
CA ILE A 32 -0.45 3.63 -3.99
C ILE A 32 -0.38 3.26 -5.47
N TYR A 33 0.82 2.92 -5.95
CA TYR A 33 1.02 2.53 -7.34
C TYR A 33 0.53 1.10 -7.62
N ASN A 34 0.05 0.88 -8.84
CA ASN A 34 0.07 -0.43 -9.46
C ASN A 34 1.54 -0.81 -9.73
N ASP A 35 2.02 -1.90 -9.14
CA ASP A 35 3.43 -2.31 -9.29
C ASP A 35 3.75 -2.77 -10.72
N GLY A 36 2.74 -3.24 -11.47
CA GLY A 36 2.87 -3.63 -12.87
C GLY A 36 2.84 -2.45 -13.85
N TYR A 37 2.29 -1.30 -13.44
CA TYR A 37 2.11 -0.14 -14.31
C TYR A 37 1.97 1.17 -13.52
N LYS A 38 3.07 1.89 -13.29
CA LYS A 38 3.11 3.05 -12.37
C LYS A 38 2.35 4.30 -12.84
N ASP A 39 1.96 4.37 -14.11
CA ASP A 39 1.06 5.44 -14.58
C ASP A 39 -0.40 5.18 -14.15
N GLU A 40 -0.67 4.02 -13.52
CA GLU A 40 -1.92 3.73 -12.83
C GLU A 40 -1.71 3.60 -11.31
N PHE A 41 -2.53 4.31 -10.54
CA PHE A 41 -2.40 4.39 -9.09
C PHE A 41 -3.68 4.84 -8.40
N TYR A 42 -3.68 4.72 -7.08
CA TYR A 42 -4.67 5.32 -6.20
C TYR A 42 -4.04 6.46 -5.40
N MET A 43 -4.74 7.58 -5.29
CA MET A 43 -4.35 8.73 -4.48
C MET A 43 -5.28 8.85 -3.27
N LEU A 44 -4.70 9.14 -2.10
CA LEU A 44 -5.40 9.24 -0.83
C LEU A 44 -5.24 10.65 -0.25
N GLU A 45 -6.37 11.30 0.01
CA GLU A 45 -6.39 12.68 0.50
C GLU A 45 -7.41 12.80 1.64
N ASN A 46 -7.00 13.38 2.78
CA ASN A 46 -7.94 13.76 3.82
C ASN A 46 -8.60 15.09 3.44
N ARG A 47 -9.89 15.04 3.10
CA ARG A 47 -10.68 16.21 2.69
C ARG A 47 -11.62 16.58 3.83
N GLN A 48 -11.67 17.84 4.21
CA GLN A 48 -12.53 18.32 5.29
C GLN A 48 -13.32 19.55 4.87
N LYS A 49 -14.53 19.71 5.42
CA LYS A 49 -15.40 20.88 5.17
C LYS A 49 -14.92 22.13 5.91
N GLN A 50 -13.71 22.59 5.60
CA GLN A 50 -13.06 23.73 6.25
C GLN A 50 -12.28 24.59 5.26
N GLY A 51 -12.03 25.85 5.62
CA GLY A 51 -11.26 26.77 4.77
C GLY A 51 -11.85 26.87 3.35
N ASN A 52 -10.99 26.70 2.35
CA ASN A 52 -11.38 26.72 0.93
C ASN A 52 -12.20 25.48 0.50
N GLU A 53 -12.35 24.50 1.38
CA GLU A 53 -13.09 23.26 1.17
C GLU A 53 -14.42 23.21 1.92
N ALA A 54 -14.86 24.33 2.53
CA ALA A 54 -16.13 24.40 3.27
C ALA A 54 -17.38 24.04 2.44
N GLY A 55 -17.28 24.10 1.11
CA GLY A 55 -18.34 23.72 0.17
C GLY A 55 -18.41 22.23 -0.18
N LEU A 56 -17.52 21.38 0.34
CA LEU A 56 -17.59 19.93 0.12
C LEU A 56 -18.87 19.35 0.74
N TYR A 57 -19.38 18.26 0.16
CA TYR A 57 -20.56 17.58 0.67
C TYR A 57 -20.22 16.66 1.86
N ALA A 58 -19.07 15.98 1.80
CA ALA A 58 -18.57 15.10 2.85
C ALA A 58 -17.20 15.53 3.40
N SER A 59 -16.86 14.94 4.55
CA SER A 59 -15.52 14.96 5.15
C SER A 59 -15.01 13.51 5.24
N GLY A 60 -13.72 13.28 5.06
CA GLY A 60 -13.14 11.95 5.20
C GLY A 60 -11.93 11.71 4.29
N LEU A 61 -11.57 10.44 4.13
CA LEU A 61 -10.55 9.99 3.20
C LEU A 61 -11.14 9.84 1.80
N MET A 62 -10.68 10.65 0.87
CA MET A 62 -10.97 10.53 -0.55
C MET A 62 -9.96 9.58 -1.19
N ILE A 63 -10.47 8.56 -1.87
CA ILE A 63 -9.67 7.62 -2.66
C ILE A 63 -9.96 7.91 -4.12
N THR A 64 -8.94 8.31 -4.88
CA THR A 64 -9.06 8.59 -6.32
C THR A 64 -8.26 7.56 -7.11
N HIS A 65 -8.91 6.86 -8.03
CA HIS A 65 -8.24 6.03 -9.03
C HIS A 65 -7.79 6.90 -10.20
N VAL A 66 -6.52 6.77 -10.59
CA VAL A 66 -5.91 7.47 -11.72
C VAL A 66 -5.23 6.44 -12.62
N ASP A 67 -5.62 6.41 -13.90
CA ASP A 67 -4.98 5.65 -14.97
C ASP A 67 -4.50 6.65 -16.04
N TYR A 68 -3.34 7.26 -15.78
CA TYR A 68 -2.80 8.38 -16.54
C TYR A 68 -2.46 7.96 -17.97
N SER A 69 -2.90 8.78 -18.91
CA SER A 69 -2.51 8.70 -20.31
C SER A 69 -2.39 10.11 -20.85
N GLN A 70 -1.18 10.49 -21.27
CA GLN A 70 -0.94 11.81 -21.84
C GLN A 70 -1.82 12.07 -23.06
N GLU A 71 -1.88 11.10 -23.99
CA GLU A 71 -2.73 11.17 -25.18
C GLU A 71 -4.19 11.44 -24.82
N ALA A 72 -4.71 10.72 -23.81
CA ALA A 72 -6.10 10.86 -23.42
C ALA A 72 -6.43 12.23 -22.79
N TRP A 73 -5.49 12.75 -22.00
CA TRP A 73 -5.60 14.09 -21.42
C TRP A 73 -5.50 15.18 -22.49
N GLU A 74 -4.56 15.06 -23.43
CA GLU A 74 -4.42 15.99 -24.56
C GLU A 74 -5.64 15.99 -25.48
N ALA A 75 -6.27 14.82 -25.65
CA ALA A 75 -7.49 14.64 -26.45
C ALA A 75 -8.79 15.02 -25.70
N ASN A 76 -8.73 15.32 -24.40
CA ASN A 76 -9.90 15.49 -23.51
C ASN A 76 -10.87 14.30 -23.51
N ASP A 77 -10.37 13.06 -23.61
CA ASP A 77 -11.16 11.83 -23.63
C ASP A 77 -10.96 10.93 -22.39
N VAL A 78 -10.43 11.54 -21.31
CA VAL A 78 -10.01 10.91 -20.04
C VAL A 78 -10.94 9.81 -19.56
N ASN A 79 -12.25 10.06 -19.49
CA ASN A 79 -13.24 9.09 -19.00
C ASN A 79 -14.17 8.59 -20.10
N THR A 80 -13.75 8.65 -21.37
CA THR A 80 -14.61 8.33 -22.52
C THR A 80 -14.59 6.85 -22.87
N THR A 81 -13.40 6.26 -23.01
CA THR A 81 -13.23 4.86 -23.43
C THR A 81 -13.09 3.89 -22.26
N ARG A 82 -12.61 4.39 -21.12
CA ARG A 82 -12.55 3.71 -19.82
C ARG A 82 -12.47 4.77 -18.72
N GLU A 83 -12.77 4.38 -17.49
CA GLU A 83 -12.61 5.24 -16.32
C GLU A 83 -11.11 5.39 -16.01
N ARG A 84 -10.57 6.60 -16.16
CA ARG A 84 -9.15 6.92 -15.87
C ARG A 84 -8.98 7.88 -14.71
N TYR A 85 -10.03 8.56 -14.31
CA TYR A 85 -10.01 9.47 -13.19
C TYR A 85 -11.36 9.42 -12.49
N ALA A 86 -11.42 8.74 -11.35
CA ALA A 86 -12.66 8.58 -10.60
C ALA A 86 -12.43 8.48 -9.11
N ILE A 87 -13.42 8.95 -8.35
CA ILE A 87 -13.49 8.72 -6.91
C ILE A 87 -14.02 7.29 -6.70
N MET A 88 -13.33 6.54 -5.85
CA MET A 88 -13.84 5.28 -5.34
C MET A 88 -14.79 5.59 -4.19
N ALA A 89 -16.07 5.77 -4.51
CA ALA A 89 -17.08 6.17 -3.54
C ALA A 89 -17.25 5.10 -2.45
N ALA A 90 -17.18 5.48 -1.18
CA ALA A 90 -17.30 4.54 -0.06
C ALA A 90 -18.65 3.82 0.00
N ASP A 91 -19.71 4.39 -0.58
CA ASP A 91 -21.02 3.76 -0.72
C ASP A 91 -21.18 2.93 -2.02
N ASN A 92 -20.14 2.91 -2.87
CA ASN A 92 -20.10 2.27 -4.19
C ASN A 92 -21.17 2.81 -5.17
N SER A 93 -21.69 4.01 -4.93
CA SER A 93 -22.60 4.71 -5.83
C SER A 93 -21.83 5.53 -6.87
N LYS A 94 -22.50 5.82 -7.99
CA LYS A 94 -22.01 6.74 -9.04
C LYS A 94 -23.05 7.83 -9.33
N ALA A 95 -24.07 7.95 -8.49
CA ALA A 95 -25.03 9.04 -8.64
C ALA A 95 -24.35 10.36 -8.25
N ARG A 96 -25.04 11.46 -8.56
CA ARG A 96 -24.49 12.82 -8.43
C ARG A 96 -25.46 13.74 -7.71
N THR A 97 -26.35 13.16 -6.92
CA THR A 97 -27.25 13.91 -6.05
C THR A 97 -26.51 14.24 -4.77
N ILE A 98 -26.90 15.33 -4.09
CA ILE A 98 -26.28 15.73 -2.83
C ILE A 98 -26.27 14.58 -1.79
N PRO A 99 -27.38 13.87 -1.54
CA PRO A 99 -27.38 12.78 -0.56
C PRO A 99 -26.46 11.61 -0.90
N ASP A 100 -26.14 11.43 -2.18
CA ASP A 100 -25.27 10.35 -2.66
C ASP A 100 -23.81 10.72 -2.45
N VAL A 101 -23.38 11.90 -2.91
CA VAL A 101 -21.99 12.36 -2.78
C VAL A 101 -21.57 12.66 -1.33
N GLU A 102 -22.53 12.71 -0.39
CA GLU A 102 -22.24 12.72 1.06
C GLU A 102 -21.67 11.38 1.56
N GLY A 103 -21.85 10.29 0.81
CA GLY A 103 -21.35 8.95 1.09
C GLY A 103 -20.05 8.56 0.37
N ASP A 104 -19.47 9.45 -0.42
CA ASP A 104 -18.31 9.13 -1.27
C ASP A 104 -17.00 8.94 -0.49
N LEU A 105 -16.85 9.61 0.66
CA LEU A 105 -15.60 9.60 1.44
C LEU A 105 -15.60 8.56 2.56
N TYR A 106 -14.43 7.97 2.84
CA TYR A 106 -14.29 6.96 3.89
C TYR A 106 -13.96 7.58 5.26
N PRO A 107 -14.41 6.97 6.38
CA PRO A 107 -15.34 5.86 6.43
C PRO A 107 -16.80 6.31 6.26
N PHE A 108 -17.66 5.47 5.70
CA PHE A 108 -19.09 5.75 5.57
C PHE A 108 -19.97 4.52 5.81
N ASN A 109 -21.01 4.65 6.65
CA ASN A 109 -21.97 3.58 6.95
C ASN A 109 -21.35 2.20 7.27
N GLY A 110 -20.23 2.20 8.00
CA GLY A 110 -19.51 0.98 8.37
C GLY A 110 -18.50 0.49 7.33
N ASN A 111 -18.47 1.08 6.13
CA ASN A 111 -17.40 0.87 5.18
C ASN A 111 -16.18 1.72 5.56
N ASN A 112 -15.15 1.06 6.06
CA ASN A 112 -13.91 1.67 6.51
C ASN A 112 -12.67 0.99 5.90
N SER A 113 -12.83 0.39 4.71
CA SER A 113 -11.75 -0.34 4.06
C SER A 113 -11.85 -0.28 2.55
N PHE A 114 -10.71 -0.42 1.87
CA PHE A 114 -10.59 -0.49 0.43
C PHE A 114 -9.53 -1.52 0.05
N GLY A 115 -9.90 -2.52 -0.72
CA GLY A 115 -9.08 -3.67 -1.05
C GLY A 115 -9.70 -4.55 -2.14
N ASN A 116 -9.11 -5.72 -2.39
CA ASN A 116 -9.54 -6.57 -3.51
C ASN A 116 -10.97 -7.11 -3.35
N THR A 117 -11.40 -7.34 -2.11
CA THR A 117 -12.69 -7.97 -1.78
C THR A 117 -13.73 -6.99 -1.21
N THR A 118 -13.39 -5.70 -1.13
CA THR A 118 -14.30 -4.65 -0.66
C THR A 118 -15.27 -4.22 -1.75
N ILE A 119 -16.27 -3.43 -1.37
CA ILE A 119 -17.21 -2.78 -2.29
C ILE A 119 -17.14 -1.28 -1.98
N PRO A 120 -16.58 -0.43 -2.86
CA PRO A 120 -15.93 -0.75 -4.14
C PRO A 120 -14.63 -1.55 -3.96
N ALA A 121 -14.23 -2.29 -5.00
CA ALA A 121 -13.00 -3.08 -5.02
C ALA A 121 -11.82 -2.29 -5.62
N ALA A 122 -10.61 -2.58 -5.14
CA ALA A 122 -9.35 -2.01 -5.64
C ALA A 122 -8.90 -2.63 -6.97
N THR A 123 -9.67 -2.38 -8.04
CA THR A 123 -9.42 -2.91 -9.38
C THR A 123 -8.43 -2.06 -10.18
N LEU A 124 -7.95 -2.58 -11.30
CA LEU A 124 -7.01 -1.89 -12.19
C LEU A 124 -7.45 -2.01 -13.65
N ASN A 125 -7.10 -1.03 -14.46
CA ASN A 125 -7.20 -1.02 -15.91
C ASN A 125 -6.04 -1.78 -16.56
N HIS A 126 -4.84 -1.70 -15.99
CA HIS A 126 -3.63 -2.41 -16.40
C HIS A 126 -3.34 -3.61 -15.49
N ALA A 127 -2.66 -4.61 -16.02
CA ALA A 127 -2.28 -5.78 -15.22
C ALA A 127 -1.28 -5.37 -14.14
N ASN A 128 -1.43 -5.96 -12.96
CA ASN A 128 -0.43 -5.93 -11.90
C ASN A 128 0.67 -6.98 -12.20
N THR A 129 1.69 -7.04 -11.35
CA THR A 129 2.85 -7.95 -11.49
C THR A 129 2.49 -9.43 -11.51
N ASP A 130 1.35 -9.81 -10.92
CA ASP A 130 0.80 -11.17 -10.94
C ASP A 130 -0.09 -11.46 -12.17
N GLY A 131 -0.23 -10.49 -13.08
CA GLY A 131 -1.08 -10.57 -14.27
C GLY A 131 -2.56 -10.32 -14.01
N SER A 132 -2.98 -10.14 -12.76
CA SER A 132 -4.37 -9.81 -12.41
C SER A 132 -4.66 -8.32 -12.64
N LYS A 133 -5.94 -7.93 -12.57
CA LYS A 133 -6.39 -6.53 -12.54
C LYS A 133 -6.79 -6.10 -11.13
N LEU A 134 -6.02 -6.53 -10.15
CA LEU A 134 -6.23 -6.23 -8.74
C LEU A 134 -4.99 -5.54 -8.17
N LEU A 135 -5.20 -4.54 -7.32
CA LEU A 135 -4.11 -3.77 -6.72
C LEU A 135 -3.26 -4.62 -5.77
N ASN A 136 -3.87 -5.62 -5.12
CA ASN A 136 -3.25 -6.45 -4.09
C ASN A 136 -2.60 -5.61 -2.97
N LYS A 137 -3.17 -4.44 -2.71
CA LYS A 137 -2.83 -3.57 -1.59
C LYS A 137 -4.12 -3.10 -0.97
N GLU A 138 -4.13 -3.05 0.36
CA GLU A 138 -5.36 -2.85 1.11
C GLU A 138 -5.17 -1.72 2.12
N ILE A 139 -6.23 -0.94 2.29
CA ILE A 139 -6.37 0.06 3.32
C ILE A 139 -7.49 -0.41 4.25
N THR A 140 -7.23 -0.50 5.54
CA THR A 140 -8.21 -0.96 6.54
C THR A 140 -8.23 -0.04 7.75
N ASP A 141 -9.23 -0.23 8.60
CA ASP A 141 -9.42 0.53 9.84
C ASP A 141 -9.43 2.06 9.61
N ILE A 142 -9.99 2.50 8.47
CA ILE A 142 -10.10 3.92 8.15
C ILE A 142 -10.96 4.59 9.22
N THR A 143 -10.37 5.53 9.94
CA THR A 143 -10.97 6.20 11.09
C THR A 143 -10.83 7.70 10.91
N GLN A 144 -11.96 8.40 10.96
CA GLN A 144 -11.96 9.86 11.11
C GLN A 144 -11.97 10.21 12.60
N ASN A 145 -10.92 10.87 13.06
CA ASN A 145 -10.78 11.31 14.43
C ASN A 145 -11.63 12.56 14.69
N ALA A 146 -11.90 12.86 15.96
CA ALA A 146 -12.72 14.00 16.36
C ALA A 146 -12.16 15.37 15.94
N ASP A 147 -10.85 15.46 15.69
CA ASP A 147 -10.16 16.66 15.21
C ASP A 147 -10.13 16.78 13.66
N GLY A 148 -10.80 15.87 12.95
CA GLY A 148 -10.84 15.85 11.49
C GLY A 148 -9.62 15.19 10.83
N THR A 149 -8.66 14.68 11.60
CA THR A 149 -7.57 13.87 11.06
C THR A 149 -8.05 12.47 10.68
N ILE A 150 -7.37 11.82 9.74
CA ILE A 150 -7.64 10.44 9.31
C ILE A 150 -6.52 9.51 9.81
N SER A 151 -6.89 8.30 10.23
CA SER A 151 -5.96 7.20 10.47
C SER A 151 -6.38 5.98 9.66
N PHE A 152 -5.43 5.18 9.17
CA PHE A 152 -5.69 3.92 8.48
C PHE A 152 -4.46 3.00 8.52
N LYS A 153 -4.67 1.72 8.26
CA LYS A 153 -3.59 0.74 8.05
C LYS A 153 -3.45 0.44 6.58
N PHE A 154 -2.21 0.41 6.10
CA PHE A 154 -1.87 0.01 4.75
C PHE A 154 -1.13 -1.33 4.79
N ARG A 155 -1.54 -2.25 3.92
CA ARG A 155 -0.94 -3.57 3.76
C ARG A 155 -0.64 -3.85 2.30
N ASN A 156 0.60 -4.23 2.00
CA ASN A 156 1.01 -4.61 0.65
C ASN A 156 1.06 -6.13 0.52
N ASN A 157 0.05 -6.70 -0.15
CA ASN A 157 -0.07 -8.14 -0.37
C ASN A 157 0.57 -8.58 -1.70
N ASN A 158 1.18 -7.66 -2.47
CA ASN A 158 2.02 -8.06 -3.59
C ASN A 158 3.23 -8.80 -3.02
N THR A 159 3.32 -10.09 -3.30
CA THR A 159 4.49 -10.87 -2.87
C THR A 159 5.69 -10.41 -3.69
N THR A 160 6.57 -9.60 -3.10
CA THR A 160 7.96 -9.58 -3.53
C THR A 160 8.46 -11.00 -3.33
N GLY A 161 8.69 -11.75 -4.42
CA GLY A 161 9.05 -13.16 -4.34
C GLY A 161 10.07 -13.40 -3.24
N ILE A 162 9.67 -14.16 -2.20
CA ILE A 162 10.46 -14.55 -1.04
C ILE A 162 11.31 -13.39 -0.48
N SER A 163 10.74 -12.61 0.45
CA SER A 163 11.56 -11.88 1.41
C SER A 163 12.55 -12.87 2.02
N GLU A 164 13.85 -12.58 1.93
CA GLU A 164 14.91 -13.42 2.49
C GLU A 164 14.46 -14.02 3.82
N ILE A 165 14.48 -15.35 3.91
CA ILE A 165 14.39 -16.02 5.20
C ILE A 165 15.65 -15.59 5.95
N ASN A 166 15.57 -14.51 6.71
CA ASN A 166 16.46 -14.28 7.84
C ASN A 166 16.10 -15.34 8.87
N ALA A 167 16.47 -16.58 8.57
CA ALA A 167 16.68 -17.57 9.59
C ALA A 167 17.74 -16.95 10.47
N GLU A 168 17.37 -16.55 11.68
CA GLU A 168 18.35 -16.28 12.72
C GLU A 168 19.39 -17.38 12.64
N SER A 169 20.63 -16.98 12.34
CA SER A 169 21.76 -17.85 12.12
C SER A 169 21.74 -18.99 13.15
N SER A 170 21.23 -20.16 12.78
CA SER A 170 21.60 -21.37 13.46
C SER A 170 23.10 -21.46 13.24
N LYS A 171 23.88 -21.39 14.33
CA LYS A 171 25.33 -21.52 14.24
C LYS A 171 25.61 -22.74 13.37
N PRO A 172 26.45 -22.64 12.33
CA PRO A 172 26.64 -23.75 11.42
C PRO A 172 27.22 -24.94 12.19
N ALA A 173 26.54 -26.08 12.12
CA ALA A 173 26.99 -27.31 12.74
C ALA A 173 28.39 -27.68 12.24
N ILE A 174 29.20 -28.16 13.17
CA ILE A 174 30.57 -28.61 12.95
C ILE A 174 30.56 -30.12 12.94
N TYR A 175 31.20 -30.74 11.96
CA TYR A 175 31.27 -32.20 11.84
C TYR A 175 32.72 -32.68 11.91
N ASN A 176 32.94 -33.90 12.38
CA ASN A 176 34.24 -34.56 12.21
C ASN A 176 34.40 -35.12 10.80
N MET A 177 35.57 -35.66 10.47
CA MET A 177 35.86 -36.22 9.14
C MET A 177 34.99 -37.43 8.74
N ASN A 178 34.29 -38.04 9.71
CA ASN A 178 33.36 -39.14 9.48
C ASN A 178 31.91 -38.65 9.32
N GLY A 179 31.68 -37.34 9.28
CA GLY A 179 30.34 -36.74 9.12
C GLY A 179 29.51 -36.72 10.41
N ILE A 180 30.10 -36.97 11.57
CA ILE A 180 29.40 -36.92 12.86
C ILE A 180 29.37 -35.48 13.39
N MET A 181 28.20 -35.00 13.80
CA MET A 181 28.02 -33.66 14.37
C MET A 181 28.74 -33.55 15.72
N MET A 182 29.59 -32.54 15.85
CA MET A 182 30.42 -32.24 17.02
C MET A 182 29.91 -31.05 17.83
N GLY A 183 28.99 -30.25 17.28
CA GLY A 183 28.39 -29.10 17.95
C GLY A 183 28.43 -27.84 17.08
N TYR A 184 28.36 -26.67 17.72
CA TYR A 184 28.16 -25.38 17.05
C TYR A 184 29.27 -24.35 17.31
N ASP A 185 30.27 -24.72 18.10
CA ASP A 185 31.31 -23.82 18.59
C ASP A 185 32.68 -24.52 18.48
N LEU A 186 33.50 -24.06 17.52
CA LEU A 186 34.80 -24.67 17.24
C LEU A 186 35.70 -24.57 18.46
N ASP A 187 35.61 -23.49 19.25
CA ASP A 187 36.46 -23.22 20.41
C ASP A 187 36.20 -24.16 21.59
N LYS A 188 35.11 -24.93 21.55
CA LYS A 188 34.81 -25.96 22.55
C LYS A 188 35.23 -27.38 22.16
N LEU A 189 35.69 -27.60 20.92
CA LEU A 189 36.11 -28.92 20.44
C LEU A 189 37.58 -29.26 20.80
N PRO A 190 37.96 -30.53 20.91
CA PRO A 190 39.37 -30.91 21.01
C PRO A 190 40.22 -30.45 19.80
N LYS A 191 41.55 -30.51 19.90
CA LYS A 191 42.42 -30.28 18.73
C LYS A 191 42.16 -31.34 17.67
N GLY A 192 42.04 -30.93 16.42
CA GLY A 192 41.60 -31.82 15.36
C GLY A 192 41.24 -31.13 14.06
N ILE A 193 40.72 -31.91 13.13
CA ILE A 193 40.27 -31.47 11.82
C ILE A 193 38.76 -31.65 11.74
N TYR A 194 38.07 -30.59 11.34
CA TYR A 194 36.62 -30.52 11.29
C TYR A 194 36.12 -30.01 9.94
N LEU A 195 34.85 -30.28 9.65
CA LEU A 195 34.10 -29.69 8.55
C LEU A 195 33.19 -28.61 9.12
N TRP A 196 33.37 -27.37 8.65
CA TRP A 196 32.59 -26.21 9.07
C TRP A 196 32.24 -25.34 7.87
N LYS A 197 30.94 -25.04 7.68
CA LYS A 197 30.42 -24.34 6.49
C LYS A 197 30.90 -24.98 5.15
N GLY A 198 30.96 -26.32 5.11
CA GLY A 198 31.43 -27.07 3.93
C GLY A 198 32.94 -27.01 3.68
N LYS A 199 33.74 -26.44 4.59
CA LYS A 199 35.21 -26.36 4.46
C LYS A 199 35.91 -27.13 5.56
N LYS A 200 37.08 -27.67 5.24
CA LYS A 200 37.99 -28.29 6.21
C LYS A 200 38.68 -27.21 7.05
N VAL A 201 38.55 -27.29 8.36
CA VAL A 201 39.17 -26.37 9.32
C VAL A 201 40.00 -27.15 10.35
N LYS A 202 41.11 -26.58 10.79
CA LYS A 202 41.99 -27.16 11.80
C LYS A 202 41.88 -26.34 13.09
N LYS A 203 41.77 -27.04 14.21
CA LYS A 203 41.90 -26.50 15.56
C LYS A 203 43.11 -27.13 16.25
#